data_AF-F5RHV7-F1
#
_entry.id   AF-F5RHV7-F1
#
_cell.length_a   1.000
_cell.length_b   1.000
_cell.length_c   1.000
_cell.angle_alpha   90.00
_cell.angle_beta   90.00
_cell.angle_gamma   90.00
#
_symmetry.space_group_name_H-M   'P 1'
#
loop_
_entity.id
_entity.type
_entity.pdbx_description
1 polymer ?
#
loop_
_entity_poly.entity_id
_entity_poly.type
_entity_poly.pdbx_seq_one_letter_code
_entity_poly.pdbx_strand_id
1 'polypeptide(L)'
;MRTLGALGILVLGLLAAFVIANWHVLAMPVEVSLLVATIQAPAGIILLGGTALLLVLLAAYTLSLHTSTLLESRRHAKELREQRLLADQAEASRFTELSSAMHKEFADLRVELQKVSNESSNSLAAAIGEVEDKLDRALGTPGERRVVQ
;
A
#
# COMPACT_ATOMS: atom_id res chain seq x y z
N MET A 1 21.88 -0.37 13.40
CA MET A 1 22.27 1.00 13.84
C MET A 1 22.44 1.11 15.35
N ARG A 2 21.50 0.68 16.19
CA ARG A 2 21.65 0.69 17.67
C ARG A 2 22.88 -0.07 18.18
N THR A 3 23.20 -1.22 17.58
CA THR A 3 24.38 -2.03 17.95
C THR A 3 25.70 -1.36 17.56
N LEU A 4 25.75 -0.69 16.40
CA LEU A 4 26.93 0.04 15.95
C LEU A 4 27.22 1.26 16.84
N GLY A 5 26.18 2.00 17.23
CA GLY A 5 26.30 3.11 18.18
C GLY A 5 26.71 2.65 19.58
N ALA A 6 26.10 1.56 20.08
CA ALA A 6 26.49 0.97 21.36
C ALA A 6 27.94 0.43 21.34
N LEU A 7 28.36 -0.19 20.24
CA LEU A 7 29.73 -0.63 20.03
C LEU A 7 30.69 0.56 19.99
N GLY A 8 30.34 1.65 19.30
CA GLY A 8 31.12 2.88 19.26
C GLY A 8 31.32 3.49 20.66
N ILE A 9 30.25 3.57 21.47
CA ILE A 9 30.32 4.05 22.86
C ILE A 9 31.21 3.12 23.71
N LEU A 10 31.08 1.80 23.54
CA LEU A 10 31.90 0.83 24.25
C LEU A 10 33.39 0.97 23.89
N VAL A 11 33.72 1.08 22.60
CA VAL A 11 35.09 1.28 22.11
C VAL A 11 35.66 2.60 22.62
N LEU A 12 34.87 3.68 22.61
CA LEU A 12 35.29 4.98 23.13
C LEU A 12 35.59 4.92 24.63
N GLY A 13 34.75 4.21 25.41
CA GLY A 13 34.96 3.99 26.84
C GLY A 13 36.22 3.17 27.13
N LEU A 14 36.47 2.12 26.32
CA LEU A 14 37.67 1.28 26.44
C LEU A 14 38.95 2.06 26.11
N LEU A 15 38.89 2.91 25.08
CA LEU A 15 39.96 3.85 24.74
C LEU A 15 40.21 4.84 25.89
N ALA A 16 39.17 5.44 26.45
CA ALA A 16 39.30 6.37 27.57
C ALA A 16 39.94 5.70 28.80
N ALA A 17 39.51 4.48 29.13
CA ALA A 17 40.10 3.69 30.22
C ALA A 17 41.58 3.38 29.97
N PHE A 18 41.95 3.01 28.74
CA PHE A 18 43.33 2.78 28.34
C PHE A 18 44.20 4.03 28.48
N VAL A 19 43.69 5.21 28.08
CA VAL A 19 44.41 6.49 28.20
C VAL A 19 44.65 6.84 29.67
N ILE A 20 43.64 6.68 30.53
CA ILE A 20 43.77 6.96 31.98
C ILE A 20 44.77 6.00 32.62
N ALA A 21 44.71 4.71 32.30
CA ALA A 21 45.64 3.70 32.83
C ALA A 21 47.10 3.96 32.41
N ASN A 22 47.32 4.48 31.19
CA ASN A 22 48.65 4.71 30.62
C ASN A 22 49.08 6.18 30.65
N TRP A 23 48.44 7.01 31.48
CA TRP A 23 48.67 8.45 31.56
C TRP A 23 50.15 8.82 31.79
N HIS A 24 50.84 8.08 32.66
CA HIS A 24 52.25 8.31 32.99
C HIS A 24 53.17 8.15 31.77
N VAL A 25 52.93 7.14 30.93
CA VAL A 25 53.73 6.87 29.72
C VAL A 25 53.43 7.92 28.64
N LEU A 26 52.18 8.37 28.54
CA LEU A 26 51.75 9.36 27.56
C LEU A 26 52.22 10.79 27.88
N ALA A 27 52.40 11.10 29.17
CA ALA A 27 52.87 12.40 29.66
C ALA A 27 54.39 12.53 29.69
N MET A 28 55.14 11.49 29.29
CA MET A 28 56.60 11.54 29.25
C MET A 28 57.08 12.57 28.22
N PRO A 29 57.96 13.52 28.59
CA PRO A 29 58.48 14.51 27.65
C PRO A 29 59.39 13.83 26.63
N VAL A 30 59.07 14.00 25.35
CA VAL A 30 59.88 13.49 24.22
C VAL A 30 60.11 14.65 23.26
N GLU A 31 61.28 14.70 22.63
CA GLU A 31 61.52 15.66 21.56
C GLU A 31 60.71 15.26 20.32
N VAL A 32 59.74 16.08 19.94
CA VAL A 32 58.90 15.85 18.77
C VAL A 32 59.26 16.86 17.70
N SER A 33 59.67 16.38 16.53
CA SER A 33 59.90 17.22 15.35
C SER A 33 58.59 17.42 14.59
N LEU A 34 58.07 18.65 14.54
CA LEU A 34 56.89 19.05 13.77
C LEU A 34 57.22 19.39 12.30
N LEU A 35 58.20 18.71 11.70
CA LEU A 35 58.75 18.99 10.36
C LEU A 35 59.49 20.33 10.21
N VAL A 36 59.08 21.39 10.93
CA VAL A 36 59.66 22.75 10.84
C VAL A 36 60.28 23.21 12.16
N ALA A 37 59.86 22.66 13.30
CA ALA A 37 60.38 22.98 14.62
C ALA A 37 60.37 21.76 15.55
N THR A 38 61.37 21.64 16.40
CA THR A 38 61.42 20.63 17.47
C THR A 38 60.87 21.24 18.76
N ILE A 39 59.76 20.68 19.26
CA ILE A 39 59.14 21.11 20.51
C ILE A 39 59.20 19.93 21.48
N GLN A 40 59.63 20.19 22.70
CA GLN A 40 59.54 19.23 23.81
C GLN A 40 58.09 19.22 24.29
N ALA A 41 57.35 18.24 23.80
CA ALA A 41 55.97 18.01 24.16
C ALA A 41 55.76 16.51 24.34
N PRO A 42 54.90 16.09 25.28
CA PRO A 42 54.54 14.69 25.41
C PRO A 42 53.88 14.21 24.11
N ALA A 43 54.61 13.40 23.32
CA ALA A 43 54.18 12.95 22.00
C ALA A 43 52.83 12.21 22.05
N GLY A 44 52.60 11.47 23.15
CA GLY A 44 51.37 10.73 23.40
C GLY A 44 50.14 11.63 23.49
N ILE A 45 50.25 12.82 24.06
CA ILE A 45 49.13 13.76 24.20
C ILE A 45 48.75 14.36 22.85
N ILE A 46 49.75 14.71 22.03
CA ILE A 46 49.51 15.26 20.68
C ILE A 46 48.85 14.20 19.79
N LEU A 47 49.36 12.97 19.80
CA LEU A 47 48.81 11.86 19.01
C LEU A 47 47.39 11.51 19.47
N LEU A 48 47.14 11.47 20.79
CA LEU A 48 45.80 11.21 21.33
C LEU A 48 44.82 12.30 21.00
N GLY A 49 45.21 13.57 21.16
CA GLY A 49 44.38 14.71 20.81
C GLY A 49 43.98 14.69 19.33
N GLY A 50 44.95 14.48 18.44
CA GLY A 50 44.70 14.36 17.01
C GLY A 50 43.81 13.17 16.64
N THR A 51 44.03 12.01 17.25
CA THR A 51 43.24 10.80 17.00
C THR A 51 41.81 10.94 17.52
N ALA A 52 41.64 11.49 18.72
CA ALA A 52 40.33 11.76 19.31
C ALA A 52 39.55 12.78 18.47
N LEU A 53 40.20 13.86 18.01
CA LEU A 53 39.61 14.83 17.12
C LEU A 53 39.13 14.17 15.81
N LEU A 54 39.97 13.37 15.17
CA LEU A 54 39.61 12.64 13.94
C LEU A 54 38.43 11.70 14.15
N LEU A 55 38.39 10.95 15.26
CA LEU A 55 37.28 10.07 15.59
C LEU A 55 35.97 10.83 15.77
N VAL A 56 35.99 11.97 16.48
CA VAL A 56 34.81 12.82 16.66
C VAL A 56 34.33 13.39 15.32
N LEU A 57 35.26 13.85 14.47
CA LEU A 57 34.94 14.43 13.17
C LEU A 57 34.37 13.38 12.20
N LEU A 58 34.92 12.16 12.21
CA LEU A 58 34.41 11.02 11.46
C LEU A 58 33.02 10.57 11.96
N ALA A 59 32.81 10.55 13.29
CA ALA A 59 31.52 10.27 13.89
C ALA A 59 30.46 11.32 13.50
N ALA A 60 30.83 12.62 13.52
CA ALA A 60 29.94 13.69 13.08
C ALA A 60 29.61 13.58 11.58
N TYR A 61 30.59 13.24 10.74
CA TYR A 61 30.39 13.03 9.31
C TYR A 61 29.45 11.85 9.02
N THR A 62 29.68 10.70 9.66
CA THR A 62 28.82 9.51 9.50
C THR A 62 27.40 9.73 10.02
N LEU A 63 27.23 10.50 11.11
CA LEU A 63 25.93 10.90 11.63
C LEU A 63 25.20 11.84 10.67
N SER A 64 25.93 12.75 10.03
CA SER A 64 25.38 13.66 9.01
C SER A 64 24.92 12.92 7.75
N LEU A 65 25.62 11.85 7.36
CA LEU A 65 25.24 11.00 6.22
C LEU A 65 23.99 10.14 6.51
N HIS A 66 23.69 9.85 7.77
CA HIS A 66 22.56 8.98 8.12
C HIS A 66 21.19 9.68 8.12
N THR A 67 21.15 11.02 8.21
CA THR A 67 19.88 11.78 8.24
C THR A 67 19.14 11.79 6.90
N SER A 68 19.84 11.62 5.77
CA SER A 68 19.22 11.59 4.43
C SER A 68 18.32 10.37 4.23
N THR A 69 18.70 9.21 4.76
CA THR A 69 17.95 7.95 4.56
C THR A 69 16.60 7.91 5.28
N LEU A 70 16.46 8.61 6.42
CA LEU A 70 15.18 8.72 7.12
C LEU A 70 14.20 9.64 6.40
N LEU A 71 14.70 10.70 5.74
CA LEU A 71 13.89 11.60 4.93
C LEU A 71 13.38 10.90 3.66
N GLU A 72 14.22 10.09 3.03
CA GLU A 72 13.84 9.26 1.86
C GLU A 72 12.77 8.23 2.23
N SER A 73 12.84 7.61 3.41
CA SER A 73 11.79 6.67 3.86
C SER A 73 10.40 7.32 3.97
N ARG A 74 10.34 8.58 4.43
CA ARG A 74 9.08 9.33 4.52
C ARG A 74 8.56 9.74 3.15
N ARG A 75 9.47 10.05 2.22
CA ARG A 75 9.12 10.39 0.84
C ARG A 75 8.54 9.19 0.10
N HIS A 76 9.17 8.02 0.18
CA HIS A 76 8.62 6.79 -0.41
C HIS A 76 7.29 6.38 0.22
N ALA A 77 7.11 6.54 1.54
CA ALA A 77 5.83 6.28 2.19
C ALA A 77 4.72 7.23 1.70
N LYS A 78 5.08 8.47 1.32
CA LYS A 78 4.14 9.44 0.76
C LYS A 78 3.77 9.10 -0.68
N GLU A 79 4.75 8.80 -1.52
CA GLU A 79 4.55 8.40 -2.92
C GLU A 79 3.72 7.10 -3.02
N LEU A 80 3.99 6.11 -2.16
CA LEU A 80 3.18 4.88 -2.07
C LEU A 80 1.74 5.14 -1.60
N ARG A 81 1.52 6.09 -0.69
CA ARG A 81 0.18 6.45 -0.22
C ARG A 81 -0.64 7.16 -1.30
N GLU A 82 -0.01 8.06 -2.05
CA GLU A 82 -0.66 8.75 -3.17
C GLU A 82 -1.03 7.75 -4.28
N GLN A 83 -0.13 6.83 -4.64
CA GLN A 83 -0.44 5.77 -5.60
C GLN A 83 -1.54 4.83 -5.11
N ARG A 84 -1.53 4.46 -3.82
CA ARG A 84 -2.56 3.60 -3.24
C ARG A 84 -3.94 4.26 -3.23
N LEU A 85 -4.00 5.56 -2.93
CA LEU A 85 -5.25 6.32 -3.02
C LEU A 85 -5.81 6.36 -4.45
N LEU A 86 -4.94 6.55 -5.45
CA LEU A 86 -5.35 6.52 -6.85
C LEU A 86 -5.80 5.12 -7.28
N ALA A 87 -5.14 4.07 -6.82
CA ALA A 87 -5.53 2.68 -7.07
C ALA A 87 -6.89 2.35 -6.42
N ASP A 88 -7.06 2.68 -5.14
CA ASP A 88 -8.31 2.44 -4.40
C ASP A 88 -9.49 3.19 -5.03
N GLN A 89 -9.25 4.43 -5.52
CA GLN A 89 -10.27 5.20 -6.24
C GLN A 89 -10.61 4.58 -7.60
N ALA A 90 -9.61 4.12 -8.35
CA ALA A 90 -9.83 3.43 -9.62
C ALA A 90 -10.56 2.08 -9.42
N GLU A 91 -10.23 1.33 -8.37
CA GLU A 91 -10.92 0.10 -7.99
C GLU A 91 -12.38 0.36 -7.59
N ALA A 92 -12.64 1.40 -6.79
CA ALA A 92 -14.00 1.79 -6.42
C ALA A 92 -14.85 2.19 -7.64
N SER A 93 -14.26 2.90 -8.61
CA SER A 93 -14.92 3.26 -9.86
C SER A 93 -15.26 2.01 -10.69
N ARG A 94 -14.30 1.08 -10.83
CA ARG A 94 -14.53 -0.19 -11.54
C ARG A 94 -15.61 -1.05 -10.88
N PHE A 95 -15.62 -1.11 -9.54
CA PHE A 95 -16.65 -1.83 -8.81
C PHE A 95 -18.03 -1.22 -9.03
N THR A 96 -18.12 0.11 -9.01
CA THR A 96 -19.38 0.84 -9.24
C THR A 96 -19.86 0.65 -10.67
N GLU A 97 -18.96 0.72 -11.66
CA GLU A 97 -19.27 0.49 -13.08
C GLU A 97 -19.76 -0.95 -13.32
N LEU A 98 -19.05 -1.96 -12.79
CA LEU A 98 -19.44 -3.36 -12.92
C LEU A 98 -20.78 -3.65 -12.21
N SER A 99 -20.97 -3.10 -11.02
CA SER A 99 -22.23 -3.21 -10.29
C SER A 99 -23.37 -2.56 -11.07
N SER A 100 -23.15 -1.37 -11.64
CA SER A 100 -24.15 -0.69 -12.47
C SER A 100 -24.50 -1.49 -13.73
N ALA A 101 -23.51 -2.03 -14.43
CA ALA A 101 -23.71 -2.88 -15.60
C ALA A 101 -24.52 -4.14 -15.25
N MET A 102 -24.16 -4.82 -14.15
CA MET A 102 -24.88 -6.00 -13.66
C MET A 102 -26.34 -5.66 -13.30
N HIS A 103 -26.57 -4.55 -12.59
CA HIS A 103 -27.94 -4.12 -12.24
C HIS A 103 -28.78 -3.82 -13.48
N LYS A 104 -28.16 -3.26 -14.53
CA LYS A 104 -28.82 -3.00 -15.80
C LYS A 104 -29.21 -4.31 -16.49
N GLU A 105 -28.29 -5.27 -16.57
CA GLU A 105 -28.55 -6.57 -17.18
C GLU A 105 -29.67 -7.34 -16.45
N PHE A 106 -29.71 -7.27 -15.10
CA PHE A 106 -30.82 -7.84 -14.34
C PHE A 106 -32.16 -7.12 -14.56
N ALA A 107 -32.14 -5.80 -14.74
CA ALA A 107 -33.34 -5.03 -15.06
C ALA A 107 -33.89 -5.43 -16.44
N ASP A 108 -33.01 -5.53 -17.45
CA ASP A 108 -33.36 -5.94 -18.80
C ASP A 108 -33.93 -7.37 -18.80
N LEU A 109 -33.28 -8.30 -18.07
CA LEU A 109 -33.76 -9.68 -17.95
C LEU A 109 -35.14 -9.78 -17.28
N ARG A 110 -35.43 -8.93 -16.28
CA ARG A 110 -36.76 -8.87 -15.64
C ARG A 110 -37.84 -8.40 -16.60
N VAL A 111 -37.54 -7.40 -17.42
CA VAL A 111 -38.47 -6.90 -18.44
C VAL A 111 -38.78 -7.99 -19.47
N GLU A 112 -37.76 -8.71 -19.95
CA GLU A 112 -37.94 -9.79 -20.90
C GLU A 112 -38.76 -10.95 -20.30
N LEU A 113 -38.47 -11.36 -19.06
CA LEU A 113 -39.26 -12.39 -18.37
C LEU A 113 -40.72 -11.98 -18.19
N GLN A 114 -40.99 -10.72 -17.85
CA GLN A 114 -42.35 -10.21 -17.71
C GLN A 114 -43.08 -10.20 -19.06
N LYS A 115 -42.37 -9.85 -20.15
CA LYS A 115 -42.92 -9.90 -21.50
C LYS A 115 -43.27 -11.32 -21.91
N VAL A 116 -42.35 -12.28 -21.75
CA VAL A 116 -42.59 -13.70 -22.03
C VAL A 116 -43.74 -14.25 -21.19
N SER A 117 -43.81 -13.87 -19.91
CA SER A 117 -44.92 -14.26 -19.03
C SER A 117 -46.26 -13.72 -19.52
N ASN A 118 -46.32 -12.46 -19.94
CA ASN A 118 -47.55 -11.84 -20.45
C ASN A 118 -47.97 -12.44 -21.80
N GLU A 119 -47.03 -12.68 -22.70
CA GLU A 119 -47.28 -13.34 -23.98
C GLU A 119 -47.80 -14.77 -23.77
N SER A 120 -47.21 -15.52 -22.84
CA SER A 120 -47.68 -16.85 -22.44
C SER A 120 -49.11 -16.79 -21.89
N SER A 121 -49.39 -15.90 -20.94
CA SER A 121 -50.74 -15.69 -20.39
C SER A 121 -51.76 -15.33 -21.47
N ASN A 122 -51.39 -14.47 -22.42
CA ASN A 122 -52.26 -14.08 -23.52
C ASN A 122 -52.50 -15.25 -24.49
N SER A 123 -51.47 -16.04 -24.79
CA SER A 123 -51.60 -17.24 -25.62
C SER A 123 -52.47 -18.32 -24.96
N LEU A 124 -52.36 -18.49 -23.63
CA LEU A 124 -53.20 -19.40 -22.84
C LEU A 124 -54.66 -18.95 -22.84
N ALA A 125 -54.92 -17.64 -22.66
CA ALA A 125 -56.26 -17.09 -22.73
C ALA A 125 -56.90 -17.31 -24.11
N ALA A 126 -56.13 -17.10 -25.19
CA ALA A 126 -56.60 -17.38 -26.55
C ALA A 126 -56.89 -18.88 -26.77
N ALA A 127 -56.02 -19.78 -26.29
CA ALA A 127 -56.22 -21.22 -26.38
C ALA A 127 -57.44 -21.70 -25.58
N ILE A 128 -57.67 -21.13 -24.39
CA ILE A 128 -58.87 -21.39 -23.58
C ILE A 128 -60.11 -20.91 -24.32
N GLY A 129 -60.11 -19.68 -24.85
CA GLY A 129 -61.24 -19.15 -25.61
C GLY A 129 -61.60 -19.98 -26.84
N GLU A 130 -60.60 -20.50 -27.57
CA GLU A 130 -60.87 -21.40 -28.71
C GLU A 130 -61.46 -22.75 -28.27
N VAL A 131 -61.04 -23.28 -27.11
CA VAL A 131 -61.63 -24.50 -26.54
C VAL A 131 -63.07 -24.24 -26.10
N GLU A 132 -63.35 -23.11 -25.45
CA GLU A 132 -64.71 -22.69 -25.07
C GLU A 132 -65.60 -22.56 -26.30
N ASP A 133 -65.15 -21.88 -27.37
CA ASP A 133 -65.88 -21.74 -28.64
C ASP A 133 -66.19 -23.09 -29.32
N LYS A 134 -65.24 -24.03 -29.29
CA LYS A 134 -65.44 -25.39 -29.84
C LYS A 134 -66.45 -26.19 -29.02
N LEU A 135 -66.41 -26.05 -27.70
CA LEU A 135 -67.33 -26.72 -26.80
C LEU A 135 -68.76 -26.18 -26.97
N ASP A 136 -68.92 -24.86 -27.04
CA ASP A 136 -70.22 -24.20 -27.22
C ASP A 136 -70.83 -24.55 -28.58
N ARG A 137 -70.00 -24.70 -29.62
CA ARG A 137 -70.43 -25.18 -30.94
C ARG A 137 -70.84 -26.67 -30.95
N ALA A 138 -70.20 -27.49 -30.12
CA ALA A 138 -70.52 -28.92 -30.02
C ALA A 138 -71.77 -29.18 -29.16
N LEU A 139 -72.01 -28.34 -28.15
CA LEU A 139 -73.18 -28.39 -27.26
C LEU A 139 -74.39 -27.61 -27.82
N GLY A 140 -74.16 -26.61 -28.68
CA GLY A 140 -75.16 -25.88 -29.44
C GLY A 140 -75.75 -26.76 -30.55
N THR A 141 -76.92 -27.32 -30.29
CA THR A 141 -77.67 -28.20 -31.19
C THR A 141 -77.97 -27.61 -32.57
N PRO A 142 -77.87 -28.39 -33.67
CA PRO A 142 -78.47 -28.05 -34.97
C PRO A 142 -80.00 -28.20 -34.86
N GLY A 143 -80.68 -27.12 -34.47
CA GLY A 143 -82.09 -27.20 -34.13
C GLY A 143 -82.91 -25.94 -34.34
N GLU A 144 -82.59 -25.09 -35.33
CA GLU A 144 -83.49 -23.96 -35.66
C GLU A 144 -83.29 -23.42 -37.09
N ARG A 145 -83.47 -24.29 -38.11
CA ARG A 145 -83.79 -23.83 -39.47
C ARG A 145 -84.77 -24.77 -40.13
N ARG A 146 -86.07 -24.47 -39.96
CA ARG A 146 -87.15 -24.57 -40.95
C ARG A 146 -88.47 -24.65 -40.19
N VAL A 147 -89.21 -23.54 -40.12
CA VAL A 147 -90.58 -23.46 -40.67
C VAL A 147 -90.81 -22.01 -41.09
N VAL A 148 -90.60 -21.73 -42.38
CA VAL A 148 -91.29 -20.64 -43.08
C VAL A 148 -92.44 -21.34 -43.79
N GLN A 149 -93.66 -21.15 -43.30
CA GLN A 149 -94.92 -21.06 -44.04
C GLN A 149 -96.04 -20.68 -43.09
#